data_AF-A0A7J2NNF2-F1
#
_entry.id   AF-A0A7J2NNF2-F1
#
_cell.length_a   1.000
_cell.length_b   1.000
_cell.length_c   1.000
_cell.angle_alpha   90.00
_cell.angle_beta   90.00
_cell.angle_gamma   90.00
#
_symmetry.space_group_name_H-M   'P 1'
#
loop_
_entity.id
_entity.type
_entity.pdbx_description
1 polymer ?
#
loop_
_entity_poly.entity_id
_entity_poly.type
_entity_poly.pdbx_seq_one_letter_code
_entity_poly.pdbx_strand_id
1 'polypeptide(L)' 'MDVAIPEGSVVYVRYLDHVLYKNTPNAVKEAAERETVGWLTHENDKLLCIENDRTLQKLPYSSGSGSGLVLLRAVS' A
#
# COMPACT_ATOMS: atom_id res chain seq x y z
N MET A 1 9.59 9.76 21.08
CA MET A 1 10.28 10.07 19.81
C MET A 1 9.88 8.97 18.87
N ASP A 2 9.03 9.26 17.89
CA ASP A 2 8.67 8.27 16.89
C ASP A 2 9.84 8.14 15.92
N VAL A 3 10.45 6.96 15.90
CA VAL A 3 11.50 6.63 14.94
C VAL A 3 10.81 6.33 13.61
N ALA A 4 11.17 7.07 12.57
CA ALA A 4 10.67 6.80 11.22
C ALA A 4 11.05 5.37 10.81
N ILE A 5 10.09 4.62 10.26
CA ILE A 5 10.32 3.26 9.78
C ILE A 5 11.22 3.33 8.55
N PRO A 6 12.35 2.60 8.50
CA PRO A 6 13.23 2.62 7.33
C PRO A 6 12.54 2.07 6.07
N GLU A 7 12.84 2.66 4.91
CA GLU A 7 12.43 2.12 3.61
C GLU A 7 12.94 0.68 3.44
N GLY A 8 12.11 -0.18 2.85
CA GLY A 8 12.37 -1.60 2.70
C GLY A 8 12.05 -2.46 3.93
N SER A 9 11.57 -1.86 5.03
CA SER A 9 11.09 -2.60 6.21
C SER A 9 9.77 -3.32 5.92
N VAL A 10 9.56 -4.46 6.59
CA VAL A 10 8.24 -5.11 6.63
C VAL A 10 7.35 -4.31 7.58
N VAL A 11 6.16 -3.96 7.13
CA VAL A 11 5.17 -3.17 7.88
C VAL A 11 3.83 -3.88 7.90
N TYR A 12 3.14 -3.77 9.03
CA TYR A 12 1.72 -4.08 9.18
C TYR A 12 0.93 -2.78 9.14
N VAL A 13 -0.12 -2.71 8.32
CA VAL A 13 -0.91 -1.50 8.15
C VAL A 13 -2.39 -1.82 8.24
N ARG A 14 -3.11 -1.01 9.03
CA ARG A 14 -4.57 -1.00 9.12
C ARG A 14 -5.09 0.29 8.49
N TYR A 15 -6.01 0.20 7.54
CA TYR A 15 -6.46 1.33 6.73
C TYR A 15 -7.96 1.25 6.40
N LEU A 16 -8.54 2.40 6.05
CA LEU A 16 -9.91 2.49 5.53
C LEU A 16 -9.90 2.39 4.01
N ASP A 17 -10.52 1.33 3.50
CA ASP A 17 -10.65 1.07 2.07
C ASP A 17 -11.94 1.73 1.55
N HIS A 18 -11.79 2.94 1.04
CA HIS A 18 -12.82 3.59 0.24
C HIS A 18 -12.80 2.96 -1.15
N VAL A 19 -13.30 1.74 -1.27
CA VAL A 19 -13.37 1.09 -2.58
C VAL A 19 -14.34 1.88 -3.46
N LEU A 20 -13.79 2.71 -4.34
CA LEU A 20 -14.50 3.25 -5.50
C LEU A 20 -14.66 2.08 -6.48
N TYR A 21 -15.58 1.16 -6.16
CA TYR A 21 -15.84 0.01 -7.01
C TYR A 21 -16.25 0.51 -8.40
N LYS A 22 -15.45 0.20 -9.41
CA LYS A 22 -15.79 0.40 -10.82
C LYS A 22 -17.12 -0.31 -11.20
N ASN A 23 -17.55 -1.29 -10.41
CA ASN A 23 -18.67 -2.19 -10.69
C ASN A 23 -19.79 -2.17 -9.63
N THR A 24 -19.78 -1.24 -8.66
CA THR A 24 -20.89 -1.10 -7.71
C THR A 24 -21.68 0.16 -8.05
N PRO A 25 -22.98 0.04 -8.39
CA PRO A 25 -23.77 1.20 -8.81
C PRO A 25 -24.03 2.19 -7.67
N ASN A 26 -23.84 1.78 -6.41
CA ASN A 26 -24.04 2.60 -5.24
C ASN A 26 -22.71 2.79 -4.52
N ALA A 27 -22.38 4.05 -4.18
CA ALA A 27 -21.26 4.35 -3.31
C ALA A 27 -21.47 3.63 -1.96
N VAL A 28 -20.45 2.89 -1.50
CA VAL A 28 -20.48 2.29 -0.17
C VAL A 28 -20.41 3.44 0.84
N LYS A 29 -21.40 3.51 1.74
CA LYS A 29 -21.60 4.65 2.64
C LYS A 29 -20.50 4.78 3.70
N GLU A 30 -19.88 3.66 4.06
CA GLU A 30 -18.83 3.56 5.06
C GLU A 30 -17.65 2.79 4.47
N ALA A 31 -16.43 3.30 4.66
CA ALA A 31 -15.23 2.57 4.23
C ALA A 31 -15.04 1.31 5.05
N ALA A 32 -14.66 0.22 4.39
CA ALA A 32 -14.33 -1.01 5.08
C ALA A 32 -12.94 -0.88 5.71
N GLU A 33 -12.82 -1.23 6.98
CA GLU A 33 -11.52 -1.33 7.62
C GLU A 33 -10.81 -2.61 7.19
N ARG A 34 -9.54 -2.49 6.83
CA ARG A 34 -8.72 -3.59 6.32
C ARG A 34 -7.33 -3.56 6.93
N GLU A 35 -6.68 -4.72 6.90
CA GLU A 35 -5.30 -4.89 7.31
C GLU A 35 -4.48 -5.57 6.21
N THR A 36 -3.19 -5.26 6.15
CA THR A 36 -2.24 -5.87 5.22
C THR A 36 -0.83 -5.87 5.81
N VAL A 37 0.02 -6.77 5.31
CA VAL A 37 1.45 -6.82 5.60
C VAL A 37 2.22 -6.77 4.30
N GLY A 38 3.28 -5.97 4.24
CA GLY A 38 4.17 -5.93 3.08
C GLY A 38 5.40 -5.06 3.32
N TRP A 39 6.16 -4.81 2.27
CA TRP A 39 7.36 -3.98 2.33
C TRP A 39 7.03 -2.52 2.04
N LEU A 40 7.48 -1.62 2.92
CA LEU A 40 7.39 -0.18 2.69
C LEU A 40 8.40 0.23 1.62
N THR A 41 7.93 0.54 0.42
CA THR A 41 8.81 0.93 -0.71
C THR A 41 8.83 2.42 -0.97
N HIS A 42 7.83 3.16 -0.48
CA HIS A 42 7.81 4.61 -0.56
C HIS A 42 6.88 5.19 0.52
N GLU A 43 7.32 6.26 1.18
CA GLU A 43 6.51 7.02 2.12
C GLU A 43 6.75 8.52 1.93
N ASN A 44 5.67 9.29 1.88
CA ASN A 44 5.71 10.73 2.07
C ASN A 44 4.40 11.23 2.71
N ASP A 45 4.27 12.54 2.84
CA ASP A 45 3.11 13.20 3.45
C ASP A 45 1.79 12.96 2.71
N LYS A 46 1.83 12.47 1.46
CA LYS A 46 0.65 12.29 0.61
C LYS A 46 0.25 10.83 0.45
N LEU A 47 1.21 9.91 0.44
CA LEU A 47 0.95 8.52 0.14
C LEU A 47 1.98 7.59 0.78
N LEU A 48 1.60 6.32 0.81
CA LEU A 48 2.41 5.19 1.24
C LEU A 48 2.24 4.06 0.21
N CYS A 49 3.36 3.48 -0.24
CA CYS A 49 3.39 2.33 -1.13
C CYS A 49 3.85 1.09 -0.36
N ILE A 50 3.05 0.03 -0.43
CA ILE A 50 3.35 -1.28 0.16
C ILE A 50 3.41 -2.30 -0.97
N GLU A 51 4.53 -2.99 -1.12
CA GLU A 51 4.61 -4.16 -2.01
C GLU A 51 4.33 -5.44 -1.23
N ASN A 52 3.42 -6.26 -1.75
CA ASN A 52 3.11 -7.59 -1.22
C ASN A 52 4.04 -8.63 -1.84
N ASP A 53 4.24 -8.53 -3.17
CA ASP A 53 5.20 -9.35 -3.91
C ASP A 53 6.25 -8.45 -4.56
N ARG A 54 7.49 -8.51 -4.06
CA ARG A 54 8.61 -7.73 -4.61
C ARG A 54 9.54 -8.60 -5.45
N THR A 55 9.97 -8.06 -6.59
CA THR A 55 10.99 -8.69 -7.43
C THR A 55 12.39 -8.45 -6.85
N LEU A 56 13.26 -9.47 -6.89
CA LEU A 56 14.69 -9.27 -6.60
C LEU A 56 15.33 -8.37 -7.67
N GLN A 57 16.18 -7.42 -7.25
CA GLN A 57 16.82 -6.42 -8.14
C GLN A 57 17.55 -7.00 -9.37
N LYS A 58 17.93 -8.28 -9.34
CA LYS A 58 18.42 -9.01 -10.52
C LYS A 58 17.65 -10.32 -10.66
N LEU A 59 16.67 -10.33 -11.56
CA LEU A 59 16.15 -11.58 -12.10
C LEU A 59 17.00 -12.01 -13.29
N PRO A 60 17.33 -13.31 -13.42
CA PRO A 60 18.11 -13.80 -14.56
C PRO A 60 17.35 -13.73 -15.89
N TYR A 61 16.02 -13.50 -15.91
CA TYR A 61 15.21 -13.60 -17.13
C TYR A 61 14.09 -12.55 -17.31
N SER A 62 13.99 -11.49 -16.50
CA SER A 62 12.94 -10.48 -16.72
C SER A 62 13.19 -9.13 -16.02
N SER A 63 12.60 -8.08 -16.60
CA SER A 63 12.23 -6.87 -15.85
C SER A 63 11.01 -7.22 -14.99
N GLY A 64 11.20 -7.58 -13.73
CA GLY A 64 10.07 -7.99 -12.89
C GLY A 64 9.18 -6.80 -12.48
N SER A 65 7.88 -7.05 -12.44
CA SER A 65 6.87 -6.16 -11.87
C SER A 65 6.47 -6.68 -10.49
N GLY A 66 6.35 -5.80 -9.50
CA GLY A 66 5.79 -6.12 -8.19
C GLY A 66 4.27 -5.98 -8.14
N SER A 67 3.64 -6.57 -7.12
CA SER A 67 2.23 -6.36 -6.78
C SER A 67 2.13 -5.68 -5.42
N GLY A 68 1.15 -4.80 -5.22
CA GLY A 68 1.08 -4.01 -3.99
C GLY A 68 -0.13 -3.09 -3.89
N LEU A 69 -0.05 -2.18 -2.92
CA LEU A 69 -1.06 -1.20 -2.57
C LEU A 69 -0.46 0.20 -2.53
N VAL A 70 -1.21 1.17 -3.04
CA VAL A 70 -0.94 2.60 -2.84
C VAL A 70 -2.03 3.14 -1.93
N LEU A 71 -1.64 3.56 -0.73
CA LEU A 71 -2.53 4.16 0.26
C LEU A 71 -2.36 5.67 0.23
N LEU A 72 -3.43 6.40 -0.08
CA LEU A 72 -3.43 7.86 -0.03
C LEU A 72 -3.72 8.32 1.40
N ARG A 73 -2.91 9.25 1.90
CA ARG A 73 -3.14 9.88 3.20
C ARG A 73 -4.25 10.92 3.03
N ALA A 74 -5.26 10.86 3.88
CA ALA A 74 -6.26 11.91 3.93
C ALA A 74 -5.60 13.21 4.43
N VAL A 75 -5.86 14.31 3.74
CA VAL A 75 -5.51 15.64 4.25
C VAL A 75 -6.64 16.04 5.20
N SER A 76 -6.37 16.02 6.50
CA SER A 76 -7.28 16.53 7.53
C SER A 76 -7.28 18.05 7.57
#